data_AF-A0A954WW86-F1
#
_entry.id   AF-A0A954WW86-F1
#
_cell.length_a   1.000
_cell.length_b   1.000
_cell.length_c   1.000
_cell.angle_alpha   90.00
_cell.angle_beta   90.00
_cell.angle_gamma   90.00
#
_symmetry.space_group_name_H-M   'P 1'
#
loop_
_entity.id
_entity.type
_entity.pdbx_description
1 polymer ?
#
loop_
_entity_poly.entity_id
_entity_poly.type
_entity_poly.pdbx_seq_one_letter_code
_entity_poly.pdbx_strand_id
1 'polypeptide(L)'
;MIKSFLRSFRLGVYSLLLHKLRSGLAILGILIGITAVIWLVAMGEGVSQQAQEQIKDLGATNIIVRSVKPAQQGSSSSNSGFFLEYGLLRDDLKRILTNVPHVEQAVA
;
A
#
# COMPACT_ATOMS: atom_id res chain seq x y z
N MET A 1 -52.07 -6.41 -21.02
CA MET A 1 -50.61 -6.57 -21.21
C MET A 1 -49.91 -7.13 -19.96
N ILE A 2 -50.00 -6.48 -18.78
CA ILE A 2 -49.40 -6.95 -17.51
C ILE A 2 -49.79 -8.39 -17.13
N LYS A 3 -51.05 -8.79 -17.33
CA LYS A 3 -51.53 -10.15 -16.99
C LYS A 3 -50.87 -11.26 -17.83
N SER A 4 -50.43 -10.96 -19.05
CA SER A 4 -49.74 -11.93 -19.90
C SER A 4 -48.29 -12.14 -19.42
N PHE A 5 -47.58 -11.06 -19.09
CA PHE A 5 -46.23 -11.11 -18.50
C PHE A 5 -46.21 -11.92 -17.20
N LEU A 6 -47.18 -11.70 -16.30
CA LEU A 6 -47.30 -12.50 -15.08
C LEU A 6 -47.52 -13.99 -15.36
N ARG A 7 -48.28 -14.32 -16.42
CA ARG A 7 -48.54 -15.70 -16.81
C ARG A 7 -47.27 -16.37 -17.37
N SER A 8 -46.52 -15.66 -18.20
CA SER A 8 -45.25 -16.13 -18.75
C SER A 8 -44.19 -16.32 -17.65
N PHE A 9 -44.10 -15.38 -16.70
CA PHE A 9 -43.22 -15.51 -15.54
C PHE A 9 -43.58 -16.73 -14.68
N ARG A 10 -44.88 -16.90 -14.36
CA ARG A 10 -45.36 -18.05 -13.59
C ARG A 10 -45.08 -19.39 -14.28
N LEU A 11 -45.26 -19.47 -15.59
CA LEU A 11 -44.95 -20.66 -16.39
C LEU A 11 -43.45 -20.95 -16.41
N GLY A 12 -42.60 -19.91 -16.54
CA GLY A 12 -41.15 -20.04 -16.48
C GLY A 12 -40.65 -20.58 -15.14
N VAL A 13 -41.16 -20.04 -14.02
CA VAL A 13 -40.83 -20.53 -12.67
C VAL A 13 -41.25 -21.99 -12.50
N TYR A 14 -42.43 -22.38 -13.00
CA TYR A 14 -42.90 -23.76 -12.94
C TYR A 14 -42.01 -24.71 -13.75
N SER A 15 -41.54 -24.27 -14.93
CA SER A 15 -40.61 -25.04 -15.77
C SER A 15 -39.24 -25.23 -15.12
N LEU A 16 -38.73 -24.21 -14.39
CA LEU A 16 -37.48 -24.32 -13.64
C LEU A 16 -37.61 -25.27 -12.44
N LEU A 17 -38.77 -25.25 -11.77
CA LEU A 17 -39.10 -26.18 -10.67
C LEU A 17 -39.25 -27.63 -11.13
N LEU A 18 -39.53 -27.90 -12.41
CA LEU A 18 -39.61 -29.26 -12.95
C LEU A 18 -38.23 -29.95 -13.02
N HIS A 19 -37.16 -29.18 -13.26
CA HIS A 19 -35.78 -29.66 -13.29
C HIS A 19 -34.95 -29.07 -12.14
N LYS A 20 -35.36 -29.38 -10.91
CA LYS A 20 -34.79 -28.85 -9.65
C LYS A 20 -33.26 -28.95 -9.57
N LEU A 21 -32.69 -30.09 -9.98
CA LEU A 21 -31.24 -30.31 -9.91
C LEU A 21 -30.48 -29.45 -10.91
N ARG A 22 -30.90 -29.42 -12.18
CA ARG A 22 -30.22 -28.65 -13.22
C ARG A 22 -30.31 -27.15 -12.99
N SER A 23 -31.50 -26.65 -12.63
CA SER A 23 -31.69 -25.23 -12.30
C SER A 23 -30.96 -24.86 -11.02
N GLY A 24 -30.99 -25.72 -9.99
CA GLY A 24 -30.31 -25.48 -8.73
C GLY A 24 -28.79 -25.39 -8.89
N LEU A 25 -28.18 -26.35 -9.60
CA LEU A 25 -26.74 -26.35 -9.84
C LEU A 25 -26.27 -25.15 -10.66
N ALA A 26 -27.06 -24.72 -11.66
CA ALA A 26 -26.74 -23.54 -12.47
C ALA A 26 -26.76 -22.25 -11.65
N ILE A 27 -27.78 -22.05 -10.80
CA ILE A 27 -27.89 -20.88 -9.91
C ILE A 27 -26.75 -20.89 -8.90
N LEU A 28 -26.45 -22.05 -8.31
CA LEU A 28 -25.39 -22.21 -7.31
C LEU A 28 -24.01 -21.91 -7.90
N GLY A 29 -23.75 -22.37 -9.14
CA GLY A 29 -22.52 -22.05 -9.86
C GLY A 29 -22.34 -20.55 -10.14
N ILE A 30 -23.40 -19.87 -10.58
CA ILE A 30 -23.36 -18.41 -10.81
C ILE A 30 -23.15 -17.65 -9.51
N LEU A 31 -23.80 -18.06 -8.42
CA LEU A 31 -23.65 -17.46 -7.09
C LEU A 31 -22.20 -17.57 -6.60
N ILE A 32 -21.61 -18.77 -6.62
CA ILE A 32 -20.22 -18.97 -6.19
C ILE A 32 -19.25 -18.21 -7.12
N GLY A 33 -19.47 -18.25 -8.44
CA GLY A 33 -18.59 -17.58 -9.40
C GLY A 33 -18.55 -16.06 -9.21
N ILE A 34 -19.72 -15.41 -9.12
CA ILE A 34 -19.79 -13.95 -8.96
C ILE A 34 -19.25 -13.52 -7.59
N THR A 35 -19.62 -14.24 -6.52
CA THR A 35 -19.16 -13.91 -5.17
C THR A 35 -17.64 -13.99 -5.05
N ALA A 36 -17.00 -15.04 -5.57
CA ALA A 36 -15.55 -15.19 -5.54
C ALA A 36 -14.82 -14.04 -6.26
N VAL A 37 -15.31 -13.62 -7.43
CA VAL A 37 -14.73 -12.51 -8.19
C VAL A 37 -14.86 -11.18 -7.43
N ILE A 38 -16.05 -10.89 -6.88
CA ILE A 38 -16.29 -9.68 -6.09
C ILE A 38 -15.37 -9.65 -4.87
N TRP A 39 -15.24 -10.78 -4.18
CA TRP A 39 -14.40 -10.89 -2.98
C TRP A 39 -12.92 -10.64 -3.30
N LEU A 40 -12.41 -11.25 -4.37
CA LEU A 40 -11.02 -11.08 -4.79
C LEU A 40 -10.72 -9.63 -5.18
N VAL A 41 -11.62 -8.97 -5.90
CA VAL A 41 -11.46 -7.55 -6.28
C VAL A 41 -11.46 -6.66 -5.03
N ALA A 42 -12.44 -6.84 -4.14
CA ALA A 42 -12.53 -6.06 -2.90
C ALA A 42 -11.29 -6.23 -2.01
N MET A 43 -10.78 -7.47 -1.89
CA MET A 43 -9.55 -7.75 -1.15
C MET A 43 -8.33 -7.13 -1.83
N GLY A 44 -8.22 -7.22 -3.16
CA GLY A 44 -7.08 -6.69 -3.92
C GLY A 44 -6.92 -5.18 -3.76
N GLU A 45 -8.04 -4.44 -3.86
CA GLU A 45 -8.04 -2.98 -3.65
C GLU A 45 -7.70 -2.63 -2.19
N GLY A 46 -8.27 -3.35 -1.22
CA GLY A 46 -7.99 -3.12 0.21
C GLY A 46 -6.52 -3.34 0.60
N VAL A 47 -5.90 -4.42 0.09
CA VAL A 47 -4.48 -4.74 0.37
C VAL A 47 -3.55 -3.72 -0.29
N SER A 48 -3.87 -3.26 -1.50
CA SER A 48 -3.06 -2.25 -2.19
C SER A 48 -3.02 -0.93 -1.41
N GLN A 49 -4.16 -0.49 -0.90
CA GLN A 49 -4.26 0.71 -0.06
C GLN A 49 -3.47 0.56 1.24
N GLN A 50 -3.63 -0.57 1.94
CA GLN A 50 -2.89 -0.85 3.17
C GLN A 50 -1.37 -0.93 2.95
N ALA A 51 -0.93 -1.48 1.82
CA ALA A 51 0.48 -1.55 1.48
C ALA A 51 1.06 -0.15 1.23
N GLN A 52 0.32 0.72 0.51
CA GLN A 52 0.74 2.11 0.30
C GLN A 52 0.82 2.90 1.61
N GLU A 53 -0.11 2.69 2.53
CA GLU A 53 -0.14 3.36 3.83
C GLU A 53 1.03 2.92 4.72
N GLN A 54 1.31 1.61 4.78
CA GLN A 54 2.51 1.09 5.46
C GLN A 54 3.81 1.60 4.83
N ILE A 55 3.89 1.71 3.50
CA ILE A 55 5.07 2.28 2.82
C ILE A 55 5.22 3.77 3.15
N LYS A 56 4.11 4.52 3.25
CA LYS A 56 4.13 5.93 3.66
C LYS A 56 4.66 6.07 5.09
N ASP A 57 4.15 5.25 6.01
CA ASP A 57 4.56 5.24 7.42
C ASP A 57 6.04 4.85 7.59
N LEU A 58 6.55 3.95 6.75
CA LEU A 58 7.93 3.46 6.84
C LEU A 58 8.97 4.39 6.19
N GLY A 59 8.59 5.37 5.38
CA GLY A 59 9.63 6.18 4.72
C GLY A 59 9.22 7.22 3.69
N ALA A 60 7.94 7.54 3.48
CA ALA A 60 7.59 8.61 2.53
C ALA A 60 8.05 10.00 2.99
N THR A 61 8.37 10.17 4.29
CA THR A 61 8.74 11.48 4.87
C THR A 61 10.01 11.43 5.73
N ASN A 62 10.65 10.27 5.91
CA ASN A 62 11.82 10.14 6.78
C ASN A 62 13.14 10.27 5.98
N ILE A 63 13.84 11.41 6.13
CA ILE A 63 15.15 11.65 5.53
C ILE A 63 16.23 11.25 6.53
N ILE A 64 16.91 10.11 6.28
CA ILE A 64 18.00 9.63 7.12
C ILE A 64 19.32 10.21 6.61
N VAL A 65 19.79 11.29 7.25
CA VAL A 65 21.11 11.87 6.96
C VAL A 65 22.15 11.10 7.77
N ARG A 66 23.13 10.49 7.09
CA ARG A 66 24.29 9.83 7.72
C ARG A 66 25.54 10.54 7.27
N SER A 67 26.37 10.98 8.21
CA SER A 67 27.76 11.32 7.89
C SER A 67 28.46 10.05 7.41
N VAL A 68 29.23 10.13 6.33
CA VAL A 68 30.12 9.06 5.84
C VAL A 68 31.55 9.53 6.02
N LYS A 69 32.38 8.73 6.70
CA LYS A 69 33.77 9.09 7.01
C LYS A 69 34.52 9.06 5.70
N PRO A 70 35.09 10.18 5.23
CA PRO A 70 35.90 10.14 4.03
C PRO A 70 37.03 9.13 4.28
N ALA A 71 37.15 8.17 3.36
CA ALA A 71 38.24 7.20 3.41
C ALA A 71 39.54 7.99 3.50
N GLN A 72 40.40 7.66 4.47
CA GLN A 72 41.78 8.12 4.49
C GLN A 72 42.48 7.59 3.24
N GLN A 73 42.27 8.26 2.11
CA GLN A 73 43.05 8.03 0.93
C GLN A 73 44.37 8.74 1.15
N GLY A 74 45.39 7.92 1.37
CA GLY A 74 46.72 8.31 1.81
C GLY A 74 47.23 9.56 1.11
N SER A 75 47.50 10.59 1.91
CA SER A 75 48.45 11.63 1.57
C SER A 75 49.38 11.74 2.76
N SER A 76 50.48 11.01 2.64
CA SER A 76 51.65 11.09 3.50
C SER A 76 52.11 12.54 3.58
N SER A 77 51.81 13.25 4.67
CA SER A 77 52.72 14.28 5.18
C SER A 77 52.26 14.90 6.50
N SER A 78 53.22 14.97 7.43
CA SER A 78 53.43 16.05 8.40
C SER A 78 52.31 16.45 9.38
N ASN A 79 52.49 15.98 10.62
CA ASN A 79 52.70 16.85 11.79
C ASN A 79 51.72 18.03 11.99
N SER A 80 50.46 17.76 12.32
CA SER A 80 49.66 18.64 13.21
C SER A 80 48.37 17.90 13.61
N GLY A 81 48.00 18.00 14.89
CA GLY A 81 46.84 17.33 15.47
C GLY A 81 45.49 17.80 14.90
N PHE A 82 45.15 17.35 13.70
CA PHE A 82 43.80 17.48 13.16
C PHE A 82 42.90 16.44 13.81
N PHE A 83 42.23 16.85 14.89
CA PHE A 83 40.97 16.25 15.29
C PHE A 83 40.00 16.44 14.13
N LEU A 84 39.85 15.41 13.29
CA LEU A 84 38.78 15.35 12.31
C LEU A 84 37.48 15.15 13.12
N GLU A 85 36.85 16.26 13.49
CA GLU A 85 35.52 16.29 14.10
C GLU A 85 34.55 15.75 13.05
N TYR A 86 34.30 14.45 13.17
CA TYR A 86 33.49 13.68 12.26
C TYR A 86 32.24 13.23 13.00
N GLY A 87 31.10 13.56 12.43
CA GLY A 87 29.78 13.32 13.01
C GLY A 87 28.86 14.44 12.60
N LEU A 88 27.56 14.18 12.60
CA LEU A 88 26.56 15.24 12.56
C LEU A 88 26.60 15.93 13.92
N LEU A 89 27.12 17.16 13.96
CA LEU A 89 27.16 17.91 15.22
C LEU A 89 25.78 18.47 15.55
N ARG A 90 25.53 18.78 16.83
CA ARG A 90 24.29 19.48 17.23
C ARG A 90 24.11 20.82 16.52
N ASP A 91 25.20 21.45 16.10
CA ASP A 91 25.15 22.69 15.31
C ASP A 91 24.73 22.46 13.85
N ASP A 92 25.03 21.30 13.28
CA ASP A 92 24.55 20.91 11.95
C ASP A 92 23.04 20.65 11.96
N LEU A 93 22.51 20.06 13.04
CA LEU A 93 21.06 19.91 13.23
C LEU A 93 20.33 21.27 13.19
N LYS A 94 20.87 22.31 13.86
CA LYS A 94 20.30 23.67 13.82
C LYS A 94 20.34 24.27 12.40
N ARG A 95 21.43 24.04 11.66
CA ARG A 95 21.58 24.52 10.27
C ARG A 95 20.58 23.84 9.33
N ILE A 96 20.35 22.54 9.49
CA ILE A 96 19.38 21.77 8.71
C ILE A 96 17.95 22.24 8.98
N LEU A 97 17.59 22.44 10.26
CA LEU A 97 16.27 22.98 10.64
C LEU A 97 16.02 24.40 10.09
N THR A 98 17.06 25.22 10.00
CA THR A 98 16.93 26.60 9.51
C THR A 98 16.80 26.67 7.99
N ASN A 99 17.46 25.77 7.25
CA ASN A 99 17.48 25.80 5.79
C ASN A 99 16.40 24.94 5.13
N VAL A 100 15.84 23.95 5.84
CA VAL A 100 14.82 23.06 5.29
C VAL A 100 13.48 23.34 5.97
N PRO A 101 12.61 24.19 5.37
CA PRO A 101 11.37 24.64 6.00
C PRO A 101 10.27 23.58 6.16
N HIS A 102 10.49 22.34 5.69
CA HIS A 102 9.52 21.23 5.76
C HIS A 102 9.93 20.12 6.75
N VAL A 103 10.88 20.37 7.65
CA VAL A 103 11.29 19.38 8.66
C VAL A 103 10.38 19.48 9.88
N GLU A 104 9.50 18.50 10.06
CA GLU A 104 8.56 18.43 11.18
C GLU A 104 9.22 17.88 12.46
N GLN A 105 10.18 16.97 12.31
CA GLN A 105 10.90 16.38 13.45
C GLN A 105 12.34 16.00 13.04
N ALA A 106 13.33 16.47 13.81
CA ALA A 106 14.73 16.08 13.66
C ALA A 106 15.20 15.41 14.96
N VAL A 107 15.82 14.24 14.84
CA VAL A 107 16.39 13.48 15.96
C VAL A 107 17.89 13.30 15.68
N ALA A 108 18.73 13.70 16.65
CA ALA A 108 20.18 13.58 16.61
C ALA A 108 20.69 12.53 17.60
#